data_AF-A0A3C2CJX6-F1
#
_entry.id   AF-A0A3C2CJX6-F1
#
_cell.length_a   1.000
_cell.length_b   1.000
_cell.length_c   1.000
_cell.angle_alpha   90.00
_cell.angle_beta   90.00
_cell.angle_gamma   90.00
#
_symmetry.space_group_name_H-M   'P 1'
#
loop_
_entity.id
_entity.type
_entity.pdbx_description
1 polymer ?
#
loop_
_entity_poly.entity_id
_entity_poly.type
_entity_poly.pdbx_seq_one_letter_code
_entity_poly.pdbx_strand_id
1 'polypeptide(L)'
;MIEKWFCDWTPSERWPHYTRANAGEVLATPATPLGQTYSWENAMLQGWRDGYVRTGNIAEGEMAQVRPEAVGFFGGYFYINLSNVRMQGVRNPALTVEQLDMAFFGDHPDVPPYEPHPDDERPDLVDGINTHTGWIMTLNEWPELDQGREETIALRA
;
A
#
# COMPACT_ATOMS: atom_id res chain seq x y z
N MET A 1 15.79 4.06 28.80
CA MET A 1 16.06 3.50 27.47
C MET A 1 14.70 3.21 26.85
N ILE A 2 14.41 3.67 25.63
CA ILE A 2 13.22 3.16 24.93
C ILE A 2 13.64 1.79 24.39
N GLU A 3 13.11 0.73 24.99
CA GLU A 3 13.18 -0.61 24.41
C GLU A 3 12.36 -0.59 23.11
N LYS A 4 13.03 -0.30 21.99
CA LYS A 4 12.45 -0.49 20.67
C LYS A 4 12.70 -1.92 20.23
N TRP A 5 11.73 -2.51 19.54
CA TRP A 5 11.98 -3.79 18.89
C TRP A 5 13.06 -3.58 17.83
N PHE A 6 14.04 -4.49 17.75
CA PHE A 6 15.26 -4.25 16.96
C PHE A 6 15.02 -4.22 15.44
N CYS A 7 13.87 -4.70 14.98
CA CYS A 7 13.42 -4.59 13.59
C CYS A 7 12.45 -3.43 13.35
N ASP A 8 12.19 -2.57 14.34
CA ASP A 8 11.27 -1.45 14.17
C ASP A 8 11.72 -0.49 13.08
N TRP A 9 10.74 0.02 12.35
CA TRP A 9 10.93 1.07 11.39
C TRP A 9 10.89 2.43 12.06
N THR A 10 11.42 3.42 11.35
CA THR A 10 11.12 4.82 11.65
C THR A 10 9.86 5.18 10.86
N PRO A 11 8.80 5.69 11.52
CA PRO A 11 7.61 6.18 10.81
C PRO A 11 8.01 7.24 9.78
N SER A 12 7.33 7.25 8.64
CA SER A 12 7.55 8.29 7.62
C SER A 12 7.19 9.67 8.18
N GLU A 13 8.06 10.65 7.95
CA GLU A 13 7.76 12.06 8.25
C GLU A 13 6.73 12.63 7.25
N ARG A 14 6.74 12.14 6.01
CA ARG A 14 5.85 12.57 4.92
C ARG A 14 4.45 11.98 5.04
N TRP A 15 4.35 10.73 5.50
CA TRP A 15 3.11 9.98 5.62
C TRP A 15 3.04 9.28 6.99
N PRO A 16 2.69 10.02 8.06
CA PRO A 16 2.92 9.58 9.44
C PRO A 16 1.86 8.65 10.02
N HIS A 17 0.69 8.49 9.38
CA HIS A 17 -0.40 7.69 9.94
C HIS A 17 -0.39 6.27 9.42
N TYR A 18 -0.38 5.34 10.38
CA TYR A 18 -0.37 3.90 10.14
C TYR A 18 -1.56 3.25 10.84
N THR A 19 -2.14 2.22 10.23
CA THR A 19 -3.31 1.52 10.75
C THR A 19 -3.12 0.03 10.80
N ARG A 20 -3.75 -0.61 11.79
CA ARG A 20 -3.86 -2.07 11.86
C ARG A 20 -5.12 -2.64 11.21
N ALA A 21 -6.07 -1.82 10.72
CA ALA A 21 -7.40 -2.23 10.23
C ALA A 21 -7.51 -3.70 9.73
N ASN A 22 -7.38 -3.96 8.43
CA ASN A 22 -7.29 -5.32 7.89
C ASN A 22 -5.88 -5.93 8.05
N ALA A 23 -4.86 -5.12 8.33
CA ALA A 23 -3.50 -5.58 8.58
C ALA A 23 -3.42 -6.58 9.75
N GLY A 24 -4.30 -6.45 10.74
CA GLY A 24 -4.47 -7.37 11.86
C GLY A 24 -5.05 -8.72 11.46
N GLU A 25 -5.69 -8.85 10.31
CA GLU A 25 -6.16 -10.14 9.76
C GLU A 25 -5.07 -10.78 8.88
N VAL A 26 -4.34 -9.95 8.12
CA VAL A 26 -3.23 -10.38 7.25
C VAL A 26 -2.06 -10.91 8.07
N LEU A 27 -1.66 -10.18 9.12
CA LEU A 27 -0.58 -10.57 10.02
C LEU A 27 -0.97 -10.22 11.47
N ALA A 28 -1.76 -11.11 12.06
CA ALA A 28 -2.35 -10.92 13.38
C ALA A 28 -1.32 -10.87 14.51
N THR A 29 -0.34 -11.77 14.45
CA THR A 29 0.72 -11.92 15.45
C THR A 29 1.96 -11.11 15.04
N PRO A 30 2.86 -10.83 16.00
CA PRO A 30 4.14 -10.21 15.67
C PRO A 30 4.90 -11.00 14.60
N ALA A 31 5.45 -10.29 13.62
CA ALA A 31 6.33 -10.85 12.62
C ALA A 31 7.64 -11.32 13.28
N THR A 32 8.10 -12.51 12.91
CA THR A 32 9.47 -12.91 13.24
C THR A 32 10.45 -12.02 12.46
N PRO A 33 11.66 -11.78 12.98
CA PRO A 33 12.68 -10.99 12.26
C PRO A 33 12.94 -11.51 10.85
N LEU A 34 12.98 -12.84 10.68
CA LEU A 34 13.14 -13.47 9.36
C LEU A 34 11.91 -13.22 8.47
N GLY A 35 10.69 -13.39 9.01
CA GLY A 35 9.46 -13.14 8.26
C GLY A 35 9.35 -11.69 7.77
N GLN A 36 9.68 -10.73 8.63
CA GLN A 36 9.70 -9.31 8.27
C GLN A 36 10.77 -9.00 7.22
N THR A 37 12.02 -9.38 7.46
CA THR A 37 13.13 -8.98 6.60
C THR A 37 13.14 -9.73 5.26
N TYR A 38 12.85 -11.03 5.25
CA TYR A 38 12.88 -11.82 4.02
C TYR A 38 11.60 -11.65 3.20
N SER A 39 10.43 -11.92 3.78
CA SER A 39 9.17 -12.00 3.02
C SER A 39 8.58 -10.64 2.68
N TRP A 40 8.77 -9.64 3.55
CA TRP A 40 8.23 -8.30 3.34
C TRP A 40 9.30 -7.36 2.77
N GLU A 41 10.30 -6.99 3.57
CA GLU A 41 11.27 -5.93 3.21
C GLU A 41 11.99 -6.19 1.88
N ASN A 42 12.45 -7.44 1.67
CA ASN A 42 13.23 -7.82 0.49
C ASN A 42 12.42 -8.54 -0.61
N ALA A 43 11.10 -8.64 -0.46
CA ALA A 43 10.24 -9.28 -1.46
C ALA A 43 8.96 -8.48 -1.71
N MET A 44 7.89 -8.71 -0.93
CA MET A 44 6.55 -8.19 -1.23
C MET A 44 6.49 -6.67 -1.40
N LEU A 45 7.28 -5.92 -0.62
CA LEU A 45 7.16 -4.46 -0.58
C LEU A 45 7.64 -3.76 -1.84
N GLN A 46 8.59 -4.35 -2.57
CA GLN A 46 9.05 -3.79 -3.84
C GLN A 46 7.94 -3.86 -4.89
N GLY A 47 7.27 -5.02 -4.99
CA GLY A 47 6.12 -5.19 -5.87
C GLY A 47 4.93 -4.31 -5.48
N TRP A 48 4.70 -4.10 -4.17
CA TRP A 48 3.64 -3.20 -3.72
C TRP A 48 3.90 -1.75 -4.15
N ARG A 49 5.12 -1.24 -3.93
CA ARG A 49 5.54 0.08 -4.42
C ARG A 49 5.35 0.21 -5.94
N ASP A 50 5.83 -0.77 -6.69
CA ASP A 50 5.72 -0.76 -8.15
C ASP A 50 4.25 -0.82 -8.60
N GLY A 51 3.40 -1.52 -7.84
CA GLY A 51 1.95 -1.49 -8.00
C GLY A 51 1.37 -0.08 -7.84
N TYR A 52 1.75 0.65 -6.78
CA TYR A 52 1.32 2.03 -6.61
C TYR A 52 1.74 2.93 -7.77
N VAL A 53 2.99 2.80 -8.24
CA VAL A 53 3.48 3.55 -9.40
C VAL A 53 2.69 3.18 -10.65
N ARG A 54 2.43 1.88 -10.87
CA ARG A 54 1.63 1.39 -12.01
C ARG A 54 0.19 1.90 -12.00
N THR A 55 -0.42 2.05 -10.82
CA THR A 55 -1.78 2.61 -10.71
C THR A 55 -1.82 4.11 -11.02
N GLY A 56 -0.66 4.78 -11.06
CA GLY A 56 -0.53 6.20 -11.32
C GLY A 56 -0.69 7.09 -10.10
N ASN A 57 -1.13 6.57 -8.94
CA ASN A 57 -1.37 7.40 -7.75
C ASN A 57 -0.09 7.92 -7.07
N ILE A 58 1.06 7.32 -7.36
CA ILE A 58 2.36 7.63 -6.78
C ILE A 58 3.37 7.76 -7.91
N ALA A 59 4.20 8.80 -7.89
CA ALA A 59 5.23 8.98 -8.90
C ALA A 59 6.44 8.05 -8.65
N GLU A 60 7.17 7.73 -9.71
CA GLU A 60 8.45 7.03 -9.56
C GLU A 60 9.40 7.84 -8.67
N GLY A 61 10.00 7.17 -7.69
CA GLY A 61 10.90 7.79 -6.71
C GLY A 61 10.23 8.58 -5.59
N GLU A 62 8.90 8.68 -5.56
CA GLU A 62 8.17 9.36 -4.48
C GLU A 62 8.14 8.54 -3.18
N MET A 63 8.12 7.21 -3.30
CA MET A 63 8.33 6.28 -2.19
C MET A 63 9.80 5.91 -2.04
N ALA A 64 10.20 5.61 -0.81
CA ALA A 64 11.50 5.06 -0.50
C ALA A 64 11.77 3.75 -1.26
N GLN A 65 13.00 3.60 -1.76
CA GLN A 65 13.44 2.38 -2.44
C GLN A 65 13.58 1.20 -1.47
N VAL A 66 14.09 1.49 -0.27
CA VAL A 66 14.22 0.51 0.82
C VAL A 66 13.14 0.84 1.84
N ARG A 67 12.31 -0.15 2.18
CA ARG A 67 11.15 0.02 3.08
C ARG A 67 10.17 1.10 2.56
N PRO A 68 9.60 0.90 1.35
CA PRO A 68 8.63 1.83 0.80
C PRO A 68 7.47 2.02 1.76
N GLU A 69 6.96 3.24 1.82
CA GLU A 69 5.95 3.70 2.78
C GLU A 69 4.53 3.20 2.46
N ALA A 70 4.40 2.04 1.80
CA ALA A 70 3.13 1.32 1.68
C ALA A 70 2.68 0.75 3.04
N VAL A 71 3.65 0.38 3.90
CA VAL A 71 3.43 -0.31 5.16
C VAL A 71 4.42 0.18 6.23
N GLY A 72 4.31 -0.33 7.46
CA GLY A 72 5.29 -0.14 8.53
C GLY A 72 5.33 -1.32 9.49
N PHE A 73 6.48 -1.51 10.15
CA PHE A 73 6.62 -2.48 11.25
C PHE A 73 6.99 -1.77 12.55
N PHE A 74 6.12 -1.89 13.55
CA PHE A 74 6.29 -1.25 14.86
C PHE A 74 5.92 -2.21 15.99
N GLY A 75 6.79 -2.38 16.99
CA GLY A 75 6.62 -3.35 18.06
C GLY A 75 6.50 -4.80 17.56
N GLY A 76 7.10 -5.09 16.40
CA GLY A 76 6.97 -6.38 15.70
C GLY A 76 5.66 -6.58 14.94
N TYR A 77 4.72 -5.62 14.96
CA TYR A 77 3.45 -5.74 14.24
C TYR A 77 3.47 -5.04 12.88
N PHE A 78 2.74 -5.59 11.93
CA PHE A 78 2.51 -5.03 10.59
C PHE A 78 1.39 -3.99 10.61
N TYR A 79 1.61 -2.89 9.89
CA TYR A 79 0.67 -1.80 9.69
C TYR A 79 0.64 -1.39 8.22
N ILE A 80 -0.52 -0.98 7.73
CA ILE A 80 -0.64 -0.29 6.44
C ILE A 80 -0.44 1.21 6.67
N ASN A 81 0.26 1.89 5.77
CA ASN A 81 0.39 3.35 5.84
C ASN A 81 -0.87 4.00 5.28
N LEU A 82 -1.74 4.49 6.17
CA LEU A 82 -2.97 5.16 5.78
C LEU A 82 -2.70 6.48 5.06
N SER A 83 -1.74 7.28 5.55
CA SER A 83 -1.40 8.55 4.92
C SER A 83 -1.03 8.38 3.45
N ASN A 84 -0.29 7.31 3.13
CA ASN A 84 0.02 6.97 1.75
C ASN A 84 -1.21 6.51 0.95
N VAL A 85 -2.03 5.62 1.51
CA VAL A 85 -3.25 5.11 0.85
C VAL A 85 -4.19 6.25 0.46
N ARG A 86 -4.33 7.28 1.32
CA ARG A 86 -5.16 8.47 1.07
C ARG A 86 -4.74 9.26 -0.16
N MET A 87 -3.51 9.13 -0.67
CA MET A 87 -3.09 9.77 -1.92
C MET A 87 -3.97 9.36 -3.11
N GLN A 88 -4.58 8.17 -3.05
CA GLN A 88 -5.59 7.75 -4.03
C GLN A 88 -6.82 8.66 -4.00
N GLY A 89 -7.30 9.07 -2.83
CA GLY A 89 -8.44 9.98 -2.69
C GLY A 89 -8.09 11.46 -2.90
N VAL A 90 -6.81 11.83 -2.76
CA VAL A 90 -6.34 13.20 -3.08
C VAL A 90 -6.17 13.37 -4.59
N ARG A 91 -5.60 12.38 -5.27
CA ARG A 91 -5.12 12.52 -6.66
C ARG A 91 -6.08 11.97 -7.71
N ASN A 92 -6.95 11.03 -7.35
CA ASN A 92 -7.90 10.44 -8.28
C ASN A 92 -9.18 11.29 -8.35
N PRO A 93 -9.57 11.80 -9.53
CA PRO A 93 -10.79 12.60 -9.67
C PRO A 93 -12.10 11.83 -9.39
N ALA A 94 -12.05 10.49 -9.34
CA ALA A 94 -13.22 9.63 -9.12
C ALA A 94 -13.41 9.22 -7.65
N LEU A 95 -12.51 9.59 -6.73
CA LEU A 95 -12.53 9.17 -5.33
C LEU A 95 -12.14 10.33 -4.43
N THR A 96 -12.75 10.44 -3.25
CA THR A 96 -12.31 11.39 -2.21
C THR A 96 -11.65 10.67 -1.03
N VAL A 97 -10.91 11.43 -0.22
CA VAL A 97 -10.30 10.90 1.02
C VAL A 97 -11.36 10.38 1.98
N GLU A 98 -12.51 11.06 2.10
CA GLU A 98 -13.60 10.65 2.98
C GLU A 98 -14.24 9.33 2.53
N GLN A 99 -14.41 9.14 1.22
CA GLN A 99 -14.90 7.88 0.67
C GLN A 99 -13.92 6.74 0.92
N LEU A 100 -12.62 7.01 0.79
CA LEU A 100 -11.57 6.04 1.08
C LEU A 100 -11.55 5.69 2.58
N ASP A 101 -11.59 6.68 3.47
CA ASP A 101 -11.58 6.46 4.91
C ASP A 101 -12.80 5.66 5.36
N MET A 102 -13.98 5.97 4.82
CA MET A 102 -15.21 5.20 5.08
C MET A 102 -15.04 3.74 4.65
N ALA A 103 -14.42 3.48 3.50
CA ALA A 103 -14.19 2.11 3.02
C ALA A 103 -13.19 1.33 3.90
N PHE A 104 -12.20 2.00 4.51
CA PHE A 104 -11.19 1.36 5.34
C PHE A 104 -11.56 1.26 6.83
N PHE A 105 -12.32 2.22 7.37
CA PHE A 105 -12.57 2.34 8.81
C PHE A 105 -14.04 2.44 9.20
N GLY A 106 -14.96 2.60 8.24
CA GLY A 106 -16.35 2.91 8.55
C GLY A 106 -16.47 4.20 9.38
N ASP A 107 -17.34 4.17 10.40
CA ASP A 107 -17.60 5.29 11.31
C ASP A 107 -16.66 5.32 12.53
N HIS A 108 -15.45 4.74 12.45
CA HIS A 108 -14.54 4.68 13.60
C HIS A 108 -14.15 6.10 14.06
N PRO A 109 -14.43 6.50 15.32
CA PRO A 109 -14.33 7.89 15.75
C PRO A 109 -12.89 8.42 15.86
N ASP A 110 -11.92 7.52 16.06
CA ASP A 110 -10.53 7.88 16.31
C ASP A 110 -9.65 7.92 15.04
N VAL A 111 -10.24 7.95 13.84
CA VAL A 111 -9.47 8.09 12.60
C VAL A 111 -8.94 9.54 12.52
N PRO A 112 -7.61 9.77 12.50
CA PRO A 112 -7.08 11.11 12.38
C PRO A 112 -7.53 11.76 11.08
N PRO A 113 -7.95 13.04 11.08
CA PRO A 113 -8.32 13.72 9.86
C PRO A 113 -7.14 13.77 8.89
N TYR A 114 -7.44 13.88 7.61
CA TYR A 114 -6.41 14.15 6.62
C TYR A 114 -5.97 15.62 6.71
N GLU A 115 -4.66 15.83 6.83
CA GLU A 115 -4.04 17.15 6.79
C GLU A 115 -3.26 17.29 5.47
N PRO A 116 -3.63 18.24 4.59
CA PRO A 116 -2.96 18.41 3.31
C PRO A 116 -1.49 18.81 3.43
N HIS A 117 -0.64 18.16 2.65
CA HIS A 117 0.76 18.53 2.42
C HIS A 117 0.90 19.21 1.05
N PRO A 118 1.79 20.22 0.88
CA PRO A 118 1.99 20.91 -0.41
C PRO A 118 2.30 20.00 -1.59
N ASP A 119 2.92 18.84 -1.33
CA ASP A 119 3.29 17.85 -2.35
C ASP A 119 2.21 16.77 -2.60
N ASP A 120 1.05 16.85 -1.94
CA ASP A 120 -0.03 15.87 -2.12
C ASP A 120 -0.72 16.03 -3.48
N GLU A 121 -0.97 17.28 -3.90
CA GLU A 121 -1.58 17.56 -5.19
C GLU A 121 -0.58 17.31 -6.34
N ARG A 122 -0.95 16.40 -7.23
CA ARG A 122 -0.12 15.97 -8.36
C ARG A 122 -0.95 15.87 -9.64
N PRO A 123 -1.37 17.02 -10.21
CA PRO A 123 -2.20 17.03 -11.42
C PRO A 123 -1.52 16.34 -12.62
N ASP A 124 -0.19 16.26 -12.61
CA ASP A 124 0.60 15.54 -13.62
C ASP A 124 0.38 14.01 -13.60
N LEU A 125 -0.16 13.44 -12.53
CA LEU A 125 -0.42 12.00 -12.40
C LEU A 125 -1.82 11.59 -12.88
N VAL A 126 -2.74 12.53 -13.06
CA VAL A 126 -4.16 12.27 -13.34
C VAL A 126 -4.36 11.48 -14.64
N ASP A 127 -3.60 11.80 -15.68
CA ASP A 127 -3.69 11.07 -16.96
C ASP A 127 -3.27 9.60 -16.83
N GLY A 128 -2.25 9.33 -16.00
CA GLY A 128 -1.80 7.98 -15.68
C GLY A 128 -2.85 7.18 -14.90
N ILE A 129 -3.46 7.81 -13.89
CA ILE A 129 -4.57 7.22 -13.12
C ILE A 129 -5.74 6.86 -14.06
N ASN A 130 -6.20 7.81 -14.89
CA ASN A 130 -7.30 7.58 -15.81
C ASN A 130 -7.01 6.49 -16.85
N THR A 131 -5.77 6.45 -17.35
CA THR A 131 -5.33 5.40 -18.29
C THR A 131 -5.38 4.03 -17.61
N HIS A 132 -4.88 3.93 -16.38
CA HIS A 132 -4.90 2.69 -15.61
C HIS A 132 -6.33 2.23 -15.28
N THR A 133 -7.18 3.15 -14.81
CA THR A 133 -8.61 2.86 -14.56
C THR A 133 -9.32 2.41 -15.82
N GLY A 134 -9.09 3.09 -16.95
CA GLY A 134 -9.65 2.70 -18.25
C GLY A 134 -9.22 1.31 -18.68
N TRP A 135 -7.94 0.95 -18.47
CA TRP A 135 -7.43 -0.40 -18.70
C TRP A 135 -8.15 -1.44 -17.83
N ILE A 136 -8.27 -1.21 -16.50
CA ILE A 136 -8.97 -2.14 -15.60
C ILE A 136 -10.42 -2.35 -16.06
N MET A 137 -11.13 -1.28 -16.40
CA MET A 137 -12.55 -1.33 -16.74
C MET A 137 -12.83 -1.93 -18.13
N THR A 138 -11.79 -2.16 -18.94
CA THR A 138 -11.91 -2.70 -20.31
C THR A 138 -11.23 -4.06 -20.48
N LEU A 139 -10.47 -4.52 -19.50
CA LEU A 139 -9.78 -5.81 -19.55
C LEU A 139 -10.79 -6.96 -19.44
N ASN A 140 -10.81 -7.84 -20.44
CA ASN A 140 -11.70 -9.01 -20.45
C ASN A 140 -10.94 -10.35 -20.40
N GLU A 141 -9.61 -10.32 -20.55
CA GLU A 141 -8.75 -11.50 -20.59
C GLU A 141 -7.44 -11.20 -19.85
N TRP A 142 -6.87 -12.21 -19.19
CA TRP A 142 -5.56 -12.11 -18.54
C TRP A 142 -4.72 -13.35 -18.88
N PRO A 143 -4.05 -13.36 -20.05
CA PRO A 143 -3.35 -14.53 -20.56
C PRO A 143 -2.32 -15.11 -19.59
N GLU A 144 -1.61 -14.27 -18.83
CA GLU A 144 -0.62 -14.73 -17.85
C GLU A 144 -1.25 -15.49 -16.67
N LEU A 145 -2.47 -15.12 -16.27
CA LEU A 145 -3.22 -15.83 -15.24
C LEU A 145 -3.69 -17.19 -15.77
N ASP A 146 -4.18 -17.23 -17.00
CA ASP A 146 -4.60 -18.46 -17.66
C ASP A 146 -3.42 -19.41 -17.86
N GLN A 147 -2.28 -18.90 -18.31
CA GLN A 147 -1.04 -19.67 -18.42
C GLN A 147 -0.59 -20.22 -17.06
N GLY A 148 -0.52 -19.37 -16.02
CA GLY A 148 -0.12 -19.81 -14.68
C GLY A 148 -1.06 -20.88 -14.11
N ARG A 149 -2.36 -20.82 -14.44
CA ARG A 149 -3.33 -21.86 -14.11
C ARG A 149 -3.00 -23.18 -14.82
N GLU A 150 -2.73 -23.16 -16.12
CA GLU A 150 -2.35 -24.35 -16.89
C GLU A 150 -1.06 -24.98 -16.36
N GLU A 151 -0.03 -24.18 -16.11
CA GLU A 151 1.25 -24.61 -15.54
C GLU A 151 1.05 -25.29 -14.17
N THR A 152 0.25 -24.68 -13.30
CA THR A 152 -0.03 -25.24 -11.96
C THR A 152 -0.80 -26.56 -12.05
N ILE A 153 -1.71 -26.72 -13.01
CA ILE A 153 -2.41 -27.99 -13.25
C ILE A 153 -1.43 -29.06 -13.74
N ALA A 154 -0.55 -28.72 -14.68
CA ALA A 154 0.45 -29.64 -15.22
C ALA A 154 1.41 -30.17 -14.14
N LEU A 155 1.76 -29.36 -13.14
CA LEU A 155 2.60 -29.78 -12.00
C LEU A 155 1.96 -30.84 -11.09
N ARG A 156 0.64 -31.06 -11.20
CA ARG A 156 -0.10 -32.05 -10.39
C ARG A 156 -0.26 -33.41 -11.07
N ALA A 157 0.07 -33.52 -12.36
CA ALA A 157 -0.01 -34.75 -13.15
C ALA A 157 1.22 -35.64 -12.95
#